data_AF-A0A0W8CY69-F1
#
_entry.id   AF-A0A0W8CY69-F1
#
_cell.length_a   1.000
_cell.length_b   1.000
_cell.length_c   1.000
_cell.angle_alpha   90.00
_cell.angle_beta   90.00
_cell.angle_gamma   90.00
#
_symmetry.space_group_name_H-M   'P 1'
#
loop_
_entity.id
_entity.type
_entity.pdbx_description
1 polymer ?
#
loop_
_entity_poly.entity_id
_entity_poly.type
_entity_poly.pdbx_seq_one_letter_code
_entity_poly.pdbx_strand_id
1 'polypeptide(L)'
;MALILLEGENATTTRKLVERYDYKNNTITHVKFESAGHVDRDCEIKFNIGAKGISIDIAKGEQTSAQGIYKVMELLSRAQVANERLWEISTLGMKHASEALYLTENSGQTLQKQSDEATAWLYEAYKRTHPHCYRDVIQTAFSDLRLADKMAQ
;
A
#
# COMPACT_ATOMS: atom_id res chain seq x y z
N MET A 1 -2.74 -10.00 -1.62
CA MET A 1 -2.24 -9.99 -0.22
C MET A 1 -3.01 -8.94 0.57
N ALA A 2 -3.23 -9.12 1.88
CA ALA A 2 -4.11 -8.25 2.66
C ALA A 2 -3.74 -8.19 4.15
N LEU A 3 -4.30 -7.20 4.84
CA LEU A 3 -4.52 -7.22 6.28
C LEU A 3 -5.80 -8.01 6.58
N ILE A 4 -5.73 -8.92 7.55
CA ILE A 4 -6.89 -9.65 8.07
C ILE A 4 -7.07 -9.21 9.51
N LEU A 5 -8.21 -8.60 9.81
CA LEU A 5 -8.58 -8.14 11.13
C LEU A 5 -9.61 -9.11 11.72
N LEU A 6 -9.39 -9.54 12.96
CA LEU A 6 -10.35 -10.35 13.72
C LEU A 6 -10.84 -9.55 14.92
N GLU A 7 -12.06 -9.04 14.87
CA GLU A 7 -12.67 -8.25 15.94
C GLU A 7 -13.56 -9.14 16.82
N GLY A 8 -13.47 -8.98 18.14
CA GLY A 8 -14.44 -9.57 19.07
C GLY A 8 -15.56 -8.58 19.34
N GLU A 9 -16.81 -9.02 19.23
CA GLU A 9 -17.97 -8.14 19.42
C GLU A 9 -18.16 -7.74 20.90
N ASN A 10 -17.96 -8.68 21.83
CA ASN A 10 -17.98 -8.41 23.27
C ASN A 10 -17.26 -9.51 24.07
N ALA A 11 -17.04 -9.26 25.36
CA ALA A 11 -16.37 -10.19 26.28
C ALA A 11 -17.21 -11.44 26.64
N THR A 12 -18.49 -11.49 26.25
CA THR A 12 -19.41 -12.60 26.57
C THR A 12 -19.47 -13.67 25.47
N THR A 13 -18.92 -13.40 24.29
CA THR A 13 -18.96 -14.31 23.15
C THR A 13 -17.57 -14.63 22.61
N THR A 14 -17.42 -15.85 22.11
CA THR A 14 -16.23 -16.29 21.36
C THR A 14 -16.32 -15.95 19.87
N ARG A 15 -17.47 -15.42 19.40
CA ARG A 15 -17.64 -15.01 18.00
C ARG A 15 -16.64 -13.91 17.63
N LYS A 16 -16.08 -14.04 16.43
CA LYS A 16 -15.15 -13.07 15.83
C LYS A 16 -15.68 -12.63 14.47
N LEU A 17 -15.68 -11.34 14.23
CA LEU A 17 -15.86 -10.78 12.91
C LEU A 17 -14.50 -10.80 12.20
N VAL A 18 -14.45 -11.35 10.99
CA VAL A 18 -13.23 -11.36 10.17
C VAL A 18 -13.39 -10.35 9.05
N GLU A 19 -12.60 -9.30 9.08
CA GLU A 19 -12.51 -8.31 8.02
C GLU A 19 -11.24 -8.51 7.21
N ARG A 20 -11.34 -8.30 5.89
CA ARG A 20 -10.21 -8.43 4.96
C ARG A 20 -10.03 -7.15 4.18
N TYR A 21 -8.82 -6.60 4.23
CA TYR A 21 -8.44 -5.40 3.50
C TYR A 21 -7.30 -5.72 2.53
N ASP A 22 -7.64 -6.00 1.27
CA ASP A 22 -6.65 -6.25 0.23
C ASP A 22 -5.81 -4.99 -0.04
N TYR A 23 -4.49 -5.10 0.09
CA TYR A 23 -3.55 -4.00 -0.12
C TYR A 23 -3.58 -3.45 -1.55
N LYS A 24 -4.11 -4.21 -2.52
CA LYS A 24 -4.30 -3.69 -3.88
C LYS A 24 -5.32 -2.55 -3.93
N ASN A 25 -6.36 -2.63 -3.10
CA ASN A 25 -7.52 -1.73 -3.16
C ASN A 25 -7.64 -0.84 -1.91
N ASN A 26 -6.88 -1.13 -0.87
CA ASN A 26 -6.91 -0.40 0.39
C ASN A 26 -5.51 0.12 0.69
N THR A 27 -5.29 1.39 0.35
CA THR A 27 -4.02 2.07 0.58
C THR A 27 -3.84 2.34 2.07
N ILE A 28 -2.66 2.00 2.59
CA ILE A 28 -2.27 2.34 3.95
C ILE A 28 -1.81 3.79 3.96
N THR A 29 -2.34 4.59 4.88
CA THR A 29 -1.94 6.00 5.04
C THR A 29 -1.84 6.38 6.50
N HIS A 30 -1.22 7.53 6.79
CA HIS A 30 -1.14 8.11 8.13
C HIS A 30 -0.55 7.15 9.17
N VAL A 31 0.49 6.41 8.80
CA VAL A 31 1.17 5.46 9.71
C VAL A 31 1.89 6.24 10.82
N LYS A 32 1.62 5.89 12.07
CA LYS A 32 2.18 6.51 13.27
C LYS A 32 2.57 5.45 14.29
N PHE A 33 3.58 5.77 15.08
CA PHE A 33 4.03 4.95 16.20
C PHE A 33 4.14 5.82 17.45
N GLU A 34 3.53 5.37 18.54
CA GLU A 34 3.59 6.00 19.85
C GLU A 34 4.37 5.08 20.79
N SER A 35 5.55 5.51 21.22
CA SER A 35 6.40 4.72 22.12
C SER A 35 5.87 4.75 23.55
N ALA A 36 6.07 3.67 24.30
CA ALA A 36 5.74 3.64 25.72
C ALA A 36 6.66 4.61 26.50
N GLY A 37 6.06 5.50 27.30
CA GLY A 37 6.79 6.31 28.27
C GLY A 37 7.30 5.49 29.46
N HIS A 38 7.84 6.17 30.47
CA HIS A 38 8.44 5.49 31.61
C HIS A 38 7.41 4.66 32.41
N VAL A 39 6.21 5.20 32.61
CA VAL A 39 5.13 4.60 33.40
C VAL A 39 4.18 3.75 32.55
N ASP A 40 4.10 4.00 31.25
CA ASP A 40 3.18 3.33 30.33
C ASP A 40 3.51 1.83 30.17
N ARG A 41 2.47 1.04 29.92
CA ARG A 41 2.57 -0.44 29.80
C ARG A 41 2.60 -0.91 28.35
N ASP A 42 2.25 -0.03 27.43
CA ASP A 42 2.05 -0.29 26.01
C ASP A 42 2.64 0.82 25.14
N CYS A 43 2.91 0.43 23.90
CA CYS A 43 3.16 1.30 22.77
C CYS A 43 2.04 1.09 21.76
N GLU A 44 1.84 2.02 20.85
CA GLU A 44 0.69 1.99 19.94
C GLU A 44 1.10 2.18 18.48
N ILE A 45 0.49 1.41 17.58
CA ILE A 45 0.57 1.61 16.13
C ILE A 45 -0.78 2.14 15.63
N LYS A 46 -0.76 3.28 14.94
CA LYS A 46 -1.96 3.89 14.32
C LYS A 46 -1.79 4.01 12.82
N PHE A 47 -2.81 3.71 12.04
CA PHE A 47 -2.81 3.91 10.59
C PHE A 47 -4.24 3.87 10.03
N ASN A 48 -4.41 4.33 8.81
CA ASN A 48 -5.63 4.12 8.04
C ASN A 48 -5.39 3.06 6.97
N ILE A 49 -6.38 2.22 6.69
CA ILE A 49 -6.40 1.29 5.56
C ILE A 49 -7.71 1.48 4.78
N GLY A 50 -7.60 2.05 3.59
CA GLY A 50 -8.78 2.58 2.90
C GLY A 50 -9.50 3.61 3.77
N ALA A 51 -10.78 3.38 4.07
CA ALA A 51 -11.60 4.26 4.91
C ALA A 51 -11.57 3.90 6.42
N LYS A 52 -10.96 2.77 6.81
CA LYS A 52 -10.92 2.30 8.21
C LYS A 52 -9.69 2.84 8.91
N GLY A 53 -9.90 3.52 10.05
CA GLY A 53 -8.83 3.84 11.00
C GLY A 53 -8.57 2.65 11.94
N ILE A 54 -7.30 2.37 12.20
CA ILE A 54 -6.83 1.28 13.05
C ILE A 54 -5.89 1.85 14.13
N SER A 55 -6.09 1.38 15.36
CA SER A 55 -5.25 1.61 16.54
C SER A 55 -4.95 0.25 17.17
N ILE A 56 -3.68 -0.07 17.41
CA ILE A 56 -3.26 -1.33 18.03
C ILE A 56 -2.30 -1.03 19.17
N ASP A 57 -2.77 -1.26 20.40
CA ASP A 57 -1.94 -1.24 21.60
C ASP A 57 -1.15 -2.56 21.71
N ILE A 58 0.14 -2.43 21.97
CA ILE A 58 1.11 -3.52 22.02
C ILE A 58 1.90 -3.38 23.30
N ALA A 59 2.02 -4.47 24.07
CA ALA A 59 2.76 -4.47 25.32
C ALA A 59 4.19 -3.92 25.14
N LYS A 60 4.65 -3.09 26.08
CA LYS A 60 5.97 -2.42 26.04
C LYS A 60 7.15 -3.37 25.86
N GLY A 61 7.03 -4.61 26.34
CA GLY A 61 8.05 -5.65 26.13
C GLY A 61 8.29 -5.99 24.65
N GLU A 62 7.30 -5.77 23.79
CA GLU A 62 7.35 -6.03 22.34
C GLU A 62 7.61 -4.75 21.53
N GLN A 63 8.00 -3.64 22.17
CA GLN A 63 8.12 -2.34 21.51
C GLN A 63 9.09 -2.39 20.30
N THR A 64 10.20 -3.11 20.42
CA THR A 64 11.16 -3.26 19.31
C THR A 64 10.53 -3.98 18.11
N SER A 65 9.78 -5.06 18.36
CA SER A 65 9.02 -5.78 17.33
C SER A 65 7.98 -4.87 16.67
N ALA A 66 7.25 -4.09 17.49
CA ALA A 66 6.24 -3.13 17.04
C ALA A 66 6.85 -2.02 16.16
N GLN A 67 8.02 -1.49 16.53
CA GLN A 67 8.77 -0.53 15.72
C GLN A 67 9.16 -1.11 14.35
N GLY A 68 9.54 -2.39 14.31
CA GLY A 68 9.81 -3.09 13.05
C GLY A 68 8.58 -3.14 12.15
N ILE A 69 7.43 -3.53 12.70
CA ILE A 69 6.15 -3.58 11.97
C ILE A 69 5.77 -2.18 11.46
N TYR A 70 5.85 -1.16 12.32
CA TYR A 70 5.62 0.24 11.95
C TYR A 70 6.43 0.65 10.72
N LYS A 71 7.75 0.38 10.71
CA LYS A 71 8.63 0.72 9.58
C LYS A 71 8.24 -0.03 8.30
N VAL A 72 7.88 -1.31 8.40
CA VAL A 72 7.40 -2.10 7.25
C VAL A 72 6.09 -1.54 6.70
N MET A 73 5.15 -1.15 7.57
CA MET A 73 3.89 -0.55 7.16
C MET A 73 4.09 0.79 6.46
N GLU A 74 5.01 1.61 6.95
CA GLU A 74 5.40 2.88 6.31
C GLU A 74 6.01 2.64 4.91
N LEU A 75 6.88 1.63 4.76
CA LEU A 75 7.45 1.28 3.45
C LEU A 75 6.39 0.73 2.48
N LEU A 76 5.44 -0.07 2.97
CA LEU A 76 4.30 -0.52 2.17
C LEU A 76 3.42 0.64 1.72
N SER A 77 3.10 1.58 2.62
CA SER A 77 2.34 2.80 2.32
C SER A 77 3.01 3.60 1.20
N ARG A 78 4.33 3.84 1.31
CA ARG A 78 5.10 4.55 0.28
C ARG A 78 5.07 3.84 -1.06
N ALA A 79 5.17 2.51 -1.08
CA ALA A 79 5.09 1.74 -2.31
C ALA A 79 3.71 1.87 -2.98
N GLN A 80 2.62 1.82 -2.21
CA GLN A 80 1.25 2.03 -2.73
C GLN A 80 1.07 3.45 -3.30
N VAL A 81 1.53 4.49 -2.59
CA VAL A 81 1.44 5.87 -3.07
C VAL A 81 2.29 6.10 -4.33
N ALA A 82 3.50 5.53 -4.40
CA ALA A 82 4.35 5.63 -5.59
C ALA A 82 3.69 4.96 -6.81
N ASN A 83 3.04 3.83 -6.58
CA ASN A 83 2.27 3.10 -7.58
C ASN A 83 1.07 3.90 -8.11
N GLU A 84 0.27 4.49 -7.21
CA GLU A 84 -0.85 5.38 -7.58
C GLU A 84 -0.36 6.57 -8.39
N ARG A 85 0.73 7.21 -7.96
CA ARG A 85 1.33 8.33 -8.69
C ARG A 85 1.83 7.94 -10.08
N LEU A 86 2.43 6.76 -10.22
CA LEU A 86 2.88 6.27 -11.51
C LEU A 86 1.69 5.98 -12.45
N TRP A 87 0.57 5.52 -11.90
CA TRP A 87 -0.66 5.35 -12.66
C TRP A 87 -1.20 6.69 -13.17
N GLU A 88 -1.26 7.71 -12.30
CA GLU A 88 -1.66 9.08 -12.69
C GLU A 88 -0.77 9.62 -13.80
N ILE A 89 0.56 9.52 -13.66
CA ILE A 89 1.53 9.95 -14.68
C ILE A 89 1.31 9.19 -15.99
N SER A 90 1.03 7.88 -15.93
CA SER A 90 0.79 7.05 -17.13
C SER A 90 -0.46 7.48 -17.88
N THR A 91 -1.55 7.74 -17.15
CA THR A 91 -2.81 8.21 -17.76
C THR A 91 -2.69 9.61 -18.34
N LEU A 92 -2.01 10.53 -17.65
CA LEU A 92 -1.76 11.89 -18.13
C LEU A 92 -0.86 11.90 -19.37
N GLY A 93 0.21 11.09 -19.37
CA GLY A 93 1.09 10.93 -20.52
C GLY A 93 0.36 10.40 -21.75
N MET A 94 -0.52 9.41 -21.58
CA MET A 94 -1.34 8.88 -22.68
C MET A 94 -2.31 9.93 -23.22
N LYS A 95 -2.94 10.73 -22.35
CA LYS A 95 -3.82 11.83 -22.76
C LYS A 95 -3.07 12.85 -23.63
N HIS A 96 -1.92 13.32 -23.19
CA HIS A 96 -1.12 14.29 -23.95
C HIS A 96 -0.58 13.71 -25.24
N ALA A 97 -0.19 12.43 -25.27
CA ALA A 97 0.21 11.75 -26.50
C ALA A 97 -0.94 11.71 -27.52
N SER A 98 -2.17 11.42 -27.07
CA SER A 98 -3.36 11.42 -27.92
C SER A 98 -3.65 12.82 -28.48
N GLU A 99 -3.55 13.87 -27.67
CA GLU A 99 -3.71 15.27 -28.11
C GLU A 99 -2.66 15.67 -29.16
N ALA A 100 -1.40 15.27 -28.98
CA ALA A 100 -0.33 15.54 -29.93
C ALA A 100 -0.52 14.81 -31.26
N LEU A 101 -0.96 13.55 -31.25
CA LEU A 101 -1.20 12.75 -32.46
C LEU A 101 -2.37 13.29 -33.29
N TYR A 102 -3.44 13.77 -32.64
CA TYR A 102 -4.57 14.40 -33.32
C TYR A 102 -4.16 15.59 -34.21
N LEU A 103 -3.08 16.30 -33.85
CA LEU A 103 -2.57 17.43 -34.62
C LEU A 103 -1.77 17.03 -35.88
N THR A 104 -1.47 15.73 -36.06
CA THR A 104 -0.53 15.24 -37.09
C THR A 104 -1.14 14.32 -38.17
N GLU A 105 -2.29 13.68 -37.95
CA GLU A 105 -2.89 12.73 -38.90
C GLU A 105 -4.28 13.16 -39.39
N ASN A 106 -4.47 13.29 -40.71
CA ASN A 106 -5.76 13.62 -41.36
C ASN A 106 -6.41 12.39 -42.05
N SER A 107 -6.00 11.17 -41.70
CA SER A 107 -6.44 9.92 -42.35
C SER A 107 -7.15 9.00 -41.36
N GLY A 108 -8.49 9.01 -41.38
CA GLY A 108 -9.35 8.26 -40.45
C GLY A 108 -9.37 6.73 -40.58
N GLN A 109 -8.32 6.07 -41.12
CA GLN A 109 -8.26 4.61 -41.29
C GLN A 109 -7.51 3.86 -40.17
N THR A 110 -7.02 4.54 -39.12
CA THR A 110 -6.14 3.97 -38.08
C THR A 110 -6.71 4.00 -36.65
N LEU A 111 -7.92 4.52 -36.45
CA LEU A 111 -8.46 4.80 -35.10
C LEU A 111 -8.67 3.54 -34.24
N GLN A 112 -9.17 2.45 -34.83
CA GLN A 112 -9.42 1.20 -34.10
C GLN A 112 -8.12 0.60 -33.57
N LYS A 113 -7.10 0.51 -34.44
CA LYS A 113 -5.79 -0.05 -34.06
C LYS A 113 -5.08 0.80 -33.01
N GLN A 114 -5.10 2.13 -33.16
CA GLN A 114 -4.53 3.05 -32.18
C GLN A 114 -5.24 2.95 -30.82
N SER A 115 -6.57 2.79 -30.83
CA SER A 115 -7.37 2.59 -29.61
C SER A 115 -7.01 1.28 -28.91
N ASP A 116 -6.87 0.18 -29.65
CA ASP A 116 -6.50 -1.12 -29.10
C ASP A 116 -5.09 -1.10 -28.49
N GLU A 117 -4.12 -0.48 -29.17
CA GLU A 117 -2.75 -0.32 -28.68
C GLU A 117 -2.67 0.55 -27.43
N ALA A 118 -3.39 1.69 -27.39
CA ALA A 118 -3.47 2.55 -26.22
C ALA A 118 -4.10 1.84 -25.02
N THR A 119 -5.18 1.07 -25.26
CA THR A 119 -5.87 0.29 -24.23
C THR A 119 -4.95 -0.80 -23.69
N ALA A 120 -4.26 -1.55 -24.56
CA ALA A 120 -3.31 -2.57 -24.16
C ALA A 120 -2.17 -1.99 -23.32
N TRP A 121 -1.60 -0.84 -23.74
CA TRP A 121 -0.54 -0.18 -23.01
C TRP A 121 -0.98 0.28 -21.62
N LEU A 122 -2.16 0.91 -21.51
CA LEU A 122 -2.73 1.34 -20.23
C LEU A 122 -3.03 0.15 -19.33
N TYR A 123 -3.51 -0.96 -19.89
CA TYR A 123 -3.73 -2.18 -19.11
C TYR A 123 -2.43 -2.75 -18.52
N GLU A 124 -1.35 -2.77 -19.30
CA GLU A 124 -0.03 -3.16 -18.79
C GLU A 124 0.49 -2.19 -17.71
N ALA A 125 0.30 -0.88 -17.90
CA ALA A 125 0.64 0.13 -16.89
C ALA A 125 -0.16 -0.08 -15.59
N TYR A 126 -1.45 -0.40 -15.71
CA TYR A 126 -2.31 -0.70 -14.57
C TYR A 126 -1.82 -1.94 -13.81
N LYS A 127 -1.46 -3.03 -14.51
CA LYS A 127 -0.93 -4.24 -13.87
C LYS A 127 0.37 -3.98 -13.10
N ARG A 128 1.27 -3.15 -13.63
CA ARG A 128 2.53 -2.78 -12.97
C ARG A 128 2.30 -1.94 -11.71
N THR A 129 1.34 -1.01 -11.76
CA THR A 129 1.03 -0.07 -10.67
C THR A 129 0.10 -0.67 -9.63
N HIS A 130 -0.71 -1.67 -9.95
CA HIS A 130 -1.67 -2.26 -9.02
C HIS A 130 -1.38 -3.75 -8.79
N PRO A 131 -0.21 -4.10 -8.22
CA PRO A 131 0.15 -5.49 -8.02
C PRO A 131 -0.85 -6.17 -7.08
N HIS A 132 -1.24 -7.40 -7.41
CA HIS A 132 -2.11 -8.21 -6.55
C HIS A 132 -1.42 -8.65 -5.24
N CYS A 133 -0.08 -8.56 -5.22
CA CYS A 133 0.74 -9.06 -4.14
C CYS A 133 1.86 -8.07 -3.82
N TYR A 134 1.90 -7.63 -2.57
CA TYR A 134 2.97 -6.80 -2.01
C TYR A 134 3.99 -7.64 -1.20
N ARG A 135 4.06 -8.96 -1.44
CA ARG A 135 4.96 -9.88 -0.71
C ARG A 135 6.39 -9.39 -0.73
N ASP A 136 6.89 -9.08 -1.93
CA ASP A 136 8.30 -8.76 -2.13
C ASP A 136 8.64 -7.44 -1.41
N VAL A 137 7.77 -6.44 -1.50
CA VAL A 137 7.90 -5.17 -0.77
C VAL A 137 8.01 -5.42 0.74
N ILE A 138 7.13 -6.25 1.30
CA ILE A 138 7.10 -6.56 2.73
C ILE A 138 8.34 -7.37 3.15
N GLN A 139 8.72 -8.39 2.37
CA GLN A 139 9.86 -9.26 2.68
C GLN A 139 11.19 -8.50 2.59
N THR A 140 11.35 -7.65 1.58
CA THR A 140 12.51 -6.77 1.45
C THR A 140 12.56 -5.80 2.62
N ALA A 141 11.45 -5.14 2.96
CA ALA A 141 11.37 -4.24 4.11
C ALA A 141 11.81 -4.91 5.42
N PHE A 142 11.33 -6.13 5.70
CA PHE A 142 11.78 -6.87 6.89
C PHE A 142 13.27 -7.25 6.84
N SER A 143 13.80 -7.56 5.66
CA SER A 143 15.20 -7.95 5.49
C SER A 143 16.15 -6.78 5.70
N ASP A 144 15.81 -5.63 5.13
CA ASP A 144 16.58 -4.39 5.25
C ASP A 144 16.65 -3.91 6.72
N LEU A 145 15.54 -4.02 7.45
CA LEU A 145 15.50 -3.68 8.87
C LEU A 145 16.40 -4.59 9.71
N ARG A 146 16.41 -5.90 9.44
CA ARG A 146 17.30 -6.84 10.13
C ARG A 146 18.78 -6.56 9.83
N LEU A 147 19.11 -6.13 8.62
CA LEU A 147 20.47 -5.73 8.27
C LEU A 147 20.89 -4.46 9.00
N ALA A 148 20.01 -3.46 9.08
CA ALA A 148 20.25 -2.23 9.82
C ALA A 148 20.49 -2.49 11.32
N ASP A 149 19.70 -3.37 11.94
CA ASP A 149 19.86 -3.71 13.36
C ASP A 149 21.19 -4.44 13.64
N LYS A 150 21.68 -5.26 12.70
CA LYS A 150 23.01 -5.92 12.80
C LYS A 150 24.18 -4.97 12.66
N MET A 151 24.03 -3.86 11.93
CA MET A 151 25.08 -2.85 11.78
C MET A 151 25.14 -1.87 12.96
N ALA A 152 24.07 -1.79 13.76
CA ALA A 152 23.96 -0.91 14.92
C ALA A 152 24.42 -1.58 16.24
N GLN A 153 24.73 -2.88 16.23
CA GLN A 153 25.33 -3.63 17.33
C GLN A 153 26.85 -3.74 17.17
#